data_AF-A0A2G8KBM1-F1
#
_entry.id   AF-A0A2G8KBM1-F1
#
_cell.length_a   1.000
_cell.length_b   1.000
_cell.length_c   1.000
_cell.angle_alpha   90.00
_cell.angle_beta   90.00
_cell.angle_gamma   90.00
#
_symmetry.space_group_name_H-M   'P 1'
#
loop_
_entity.id
_entity.type
_entity.pdbx_description
1 polymer ?
#
loop_
_entity_poly.entity_id
_entity_poly.type
_entity_poly.pdbx_seq_one_letter_code
_entity_poly.pdbx_strand_id
1 'polypeptide(L)'
;MNISRDEILNADQNGLKRLFTHYRRGQTYSDNDIRGEELQRQDYTLAFDGNFGFFFNCTNSHSQSIWEFSNTTQTVEFRTIIHFTNVRPVDPLDGSEGSSWVSSSAELIYRISRIAIVNFILSSTALVKPVLDYVIIGPYIENVLPIPGKAHVEIHFRTTVESTEGELLAYILDTLEYNSRDNITTLDQVLEGSYGTVQCSFDVLTQCEQKWYFKLVLDVSDHVAEDGVPIDATGTFGFSFQLHNCSDPTGSPPSTCSEKAIDPFFISMEITIQTVVEVLDSEKDRPRIELFSLQGENGDDLRGGTNEGRRGVNHLEEVSMKVRYQPEFLRDDFDLKLMLFMVCKDDKTENVAGCLDVETSQRYIAYYDTEFIYEYTTDGENVTRFNLTDIESEWNPNGNATTQQMLSYHGYDRDTSIYQMDFTNSALSQVRLEYTITTVYELIEANTRRKRSQSIVPQEESELMIYNFHNRERRDIWTAVQEAQANTVSLETLGCPENSVFEDQQCICVIEGEGYDLNTYSCQPMDTEEVVEQIDEEDSNEEEEVEAIPSSSPSLMASCVMFLSAILICFLYNN
;
A
#
# COMPACT_ATOMS: atom_id res chain seq x y z
N MET A 1 -1.93 29.81 -30.51
CA MET A 1 -0.70 30.60 -30.76
C MET A 1 -0.46 30.59 -32.27
N ASN A 2 -0.45 31.74 -32.95
CA ASN A 2 -0.18 31.79 -34.40
C ASN A 2 1.33 31.85 -34.64
N ILE A 3 1.98 30.70 -34.76
CA ILE A 3 3.38 30.61 -35.18
C ILE A 3 3.43 30.93 -36.68
N SER A 4 4.29 31.86 -37.09
CA SER A 4 4.38 32.27 -38.49
C SER A 4 5.07 31.21 -39.34
N ARG A 5 4.68 31.12 -40.61
CA ARG A 5 5.26 30.19 -41.61
C ARG A 5 6.79 30.33 -41.73
N ASP A 6 7.31 31.54 -41.53
CA ASP A 6 8.74 31.84 -41.63
C ASP A 6 9.52 31.33 -40.41
N GLU A 7 8.90 31.27 -39.22
CA GLU A 7 9.53 30.71 -38.01
C GLU A 7 9.66 29.18 -38.07
N ILE A 8 8.74 28.49 -38.75
CA ILE A 8 8.78 27.03 -38.94
C ILE A 8 9.88 26.66 -39.95
N LEU A 9 9.96 27.38 -41.08
CA LEU A 9 10.95 27.12 -42.14
C LEU A 9 12.39 27.42 -41.71
N ASN A 10 12.60 28.43 -40.87
CA ASN A 10 13.92 28.75 -40.34
C ASN A 10 14.41 27.77 -39.26
N ALA A 11 13.50 27.10 -38.55
CA ALA A 11 13.86 26.15 -37.50
C ALA A 11 14.46 24.84 -38.06
N ASP A 12 14.03 24.44 -39.26
CA ASP A 12 14.51 23.22 -39.95
C ASP A 12 15.93 23.42 -40.53
N GLN A 13 16.28 24.65 -40.93
CA GLN A 13 17.60 24.98 -41.49
C GLN A 13 18.75 24.97 -40.47
N ASN A 14 18.45 25.15 -39.19
CA ASN A 14 19.45 25.17 -38.12
C ASN A 14 19.62 23.81 -37.41
N GLY A 15 18.92 22.75 -37.84
CA GLY A 15 19.01 21.43 -37.20
C GLY A 15 18.48 21.38 -35.76
N LEU A 16 17.79 22.43 -35.31
CA LEU A 16 17.43 22.67 -33.91
C LEU A 16 16.06 22.10 -33.49
N LYS A 17 15.33 21.43 -34.38
CA LYS A 17 13.99 20.90 -34.06
C LYS A 17 13.74 19.53 -34.65
N ARG A 18 14.44 18.51 -34.14
CA ARG A 18 13.94 17.13 -34.21
C ARG A 18 13.83 16.57 -32.80
N LEU A 19 12.78 17.01 -32.10
CA LEU A 19 12.37 16.45 -30.82
C LEU A 19 12.01 14.97 -30.94
N PHE A 20 11.57 14.52 -32.12
CA PHE A 20 11.19 13.13 -32.37
C PHE A 20 12.19 12.49 -33.33
N THR A 21 12.68 11.32 -32.95
CA THR A 21 13.68 10.55 -33.69
C THR A 21 13.03 9.59 -34.68
N HIS A 22 11.77 9.21 -34.45
CA HIS A 22 11.01 8.33 -35.31
C HIS A 22 9.60 8.86 -35.58
N TYR A 23 9.12 8.64 -36.80
CA TYR A 23 7.76 8.91 -37.21
C TYR A 23 7.27 7.72 -38.03
N ARG A 24 6.19 7.09 -37.56
CA ARG A 24 5.53 5.99 -38.27
C ARG A 24 4.12 6.40 -38.65
N ARG A 25 3.84 6.33 -39.95
CA ARG A 25 2.49 6.47 -40.48
C ARG A 25 1.73 5.16 -40.23
N GLY A 26 0.63 5.26 -39.50
CA GLY A 26 -0.28 4.15 -39.21
C GLY A 26 -1.25 3.84 -40.34
N GLN A 27 -2.12 2.87 -40.09
CA GLN A 27 -3.19 2.47 -41.02
C GLN A 27 -4.25 3.57 -41.10
N THR A 28 -4.93 3.65 -42.23
CA THR A 28 -6.14 4.46 -42.39
C THR A 28 -7.32 3.64 -41.90
N TYR A 29 -8.20 4.22 -41.09
CA TYR A 29 -9.40 3.55 -40.59
C TYR A 29 -10.61 4.49 -40.67
N SER A 30 -11.79 3.91 -40.78
CA SER A 30 -13.05 4.64 -40.70
C SER A 30 -13.48 4.76 -39.24
N ASP A 31 -13.79 5.98 -38.80
CA ASP A 31 -14.37 6.26 -37.50
C ASP A 31 -15.53 7.25 -37.63
N ASN A 32 -16.50 7.20 -36.73
CA ASN A 32 -17.63 8.12 -36.77
C ASN A 32 -17.32 9.39 -35.97
N ASP A 33 -17.64 10.56 -36.51
CA ASP A 33 -17.56 11.80 -35.75
C ASP A 33 -18.66 11.88 -34.67
N ILE A 34 -18.62 12.93 -33.84
CA ILE A 34 -19.63 13.20 -32.80
C ILE A 34 -21.07 13.35 -33.33
N ARG A 35 -21.26 13.44 -34.65
CA ARG A 35 -22.55 13.52 -35.35
C ARG A 35 -22.91 12.23 -36.09
N GLY A 36 -22.06 11.20 -36.01
CA GLY A 36 -22.28 9.89 -36.63
C GLY A 36 -21.89 9.80 -38.10
N GLU A 37 -21.11 10.76 -38.64
CA GLU A 37 -20.62 10.68 -40.02
C GLU A 37 -19.28 9.94 -40.11
N GLU A 38 -19.14 9.08 -41.12
CA GLU A 38 -17.94 8.28 -41.35
C GLU A 38 -16.79 9.18 -41.83
N LEU A 39 -15.76 9.29 -41.00
CA LEU A 39 -14.52 9.99 -41.26
C LEU A 39 -13.39 8.99 -41.48
N GLN A 40 -12.59 9.23 -42.52
CA GLN A 40 -11.30 8.54 -42.70
C GLN A 40 -10.26 9.17 -41.77
N ARG A 41 -9.87 8.43 -40.74
CA ARG A 41 -8.80 8.77 -39.79
C ARG A 41 -7.53 8.01 -40.13
N GLN A 42 -6.42 8.51 -39.61
CA GLN A 42 -5.13 7.88 -39.77
C GLN A 42 -4.30 8.09 -38.52
N ASP A 43 -3.75 6.99 -38.01
CA ASP A 43 -2.87 7.05 -36.85
C ASP A 43 -1.47 7.51 -37.26
N TYR A 44 -0.84 8.25 -36.34
CA TYR A 44 0.54 8.66 -36.47
C TYR A 44 1.25 8.38 -35.15
N THR A 45 2.32 7.60 -35.21
CA THR A 45 3.18 7.38 -34.05
C THR A 45 4.39 8.28 -34.16
N LEU A 46 4.55 9.17 -33.18
CA LEU A 46 5.76 9.96 -32.96
C LEU A 46 6.52 9.29 -31.82
N ALA A 47 7.79 8.94 -32.03
CA ALA A 47 8.63 8.39 -30.98
C ALA A 47 9.88 9.25 -30.77
N PHE A 48 10.26 9.37 -29.50
CA PHE A 48 11.54 9.91 -29.06
C PHE A 48 12.39 8.78 -28.54
N ASP A 49 13.61 8.68 -29.05
CA ASP A 49 14.61 7.70 -28.66
C ASP A 49 15.81 8.49 -28.12
N GLY A 50 15.78 8.76 -26.82
CA GLY A 50 16.75 9.61 -26.14
C GLY A 50 16.49 9.67 -24.63
N ASN A 51 17.44 10.25 -23.89
CA ASN A 51 17.30 10.41 -22.44
C ASN A 51 16.18 11.42 -22.12
N PHE A 52 15.24 11.03 -21.25
CA PHE A 52 14.11 11.88 -20.85
C PHE A 52 14.53 13.19 -20.18
N GLY A 53 15.71 13.23 -19.54
CA GLY A 53 16.36 14.44 -19.05
C GLY A 53 16.58 15.52 -20.11
N PHE A 54 16.51 15.19 -21.41
CA PHE A 54 16.41 16.18 -22.48
C PHE A 54 15.17 17.07 -22.31
N PHE A 55 14.00 16.48 -22.02
CA PHE A 55 12.76 17.23 -21.86
C PHE A 55 12.80 18.14 -20.62
N PHE A 56 13.42 17.71 -19.52
CA PHE A 56 13.56 18.55 -18.32
C PHE A 56 14.41 19.80 -18.54
N ASN A 57 15.33 19.76 -19.50
CA ASN A 57 16.15 20.90 -19.88
C ASN A 57 15.53 21.75 -21.00
N CYS A 58 14.37 21.36 -21.54
CA CYS A 58 13.69 22.12 -22.58
C CYS A 58 13.12 23.43 -22.02
N THR A 59 13.38 24.51 -22.75
CA THR A 59 12.84 25.83 -22.44
C THR A 59 12.00 26.37 -23.59
N ASN A 60 11.00 27.17 -23.26
CA ASN A 60 10.18 27.89 -24.22
C ASN A 60 11.00 29.04 -24.88
N SER A 61 10.38 29.77 -25.81
CA SER A 61 11.00 30.91 -26.51
C SER A 61 11.47 32.04 -25.59
N HIS A 62 11.04 32.06 -24.33
CA HIS A 62 11.41 33.02 -23.30
C HIS A 62 12.43 32.45 -22.30
N SER A 63 13.06 31.31 -22.61
CA SER A 63 14.04 30.62 -21.76
C SER A 63 13.48 30.15 -20.41
N GLN A 64 12.17 30.00 -20.29
CA GLN A 64 11.53 29.40 -19.11
C GLN A 64 11.33 27.91 -19.35
N SER A 65 11.36 27.10 -18.28
CA SER A 65 11.02 25.67 -18.37
C SER A 65 9.67 25.48 -19.08
N ILE A 66 9.58 24.45 -19.93
CA ILE A 66 8.29 24.05 -20.53
C ILE A 66 7.39 23.31 -19.52
N TRP A 67 7.99 22.81 -18.43
CA TRP A 67 7.29 22.06 -17.40
C TRP A 67 6.73 22.99 -16.34
N GLU A 68 5.42 22.85 -16.11
CA GLU A 68 4.76 23.29 -14.89
C GLU A 68 4.81 22.12 -13.91
N PHE A 69 5.10 22.37 -12.63
CA PHE A 69 5.12 21.31 -11.63
C PHE A 69 4.08 21.58 -10.55
N SER A 70 3.54 20.51 -10.00
CA SER A 70 2.79 20.53 -8.76
C SER A 70 3.27 19.39 -7.88
N ASN A 71 3.38 19.64 -6.58
CA ASN A 71 3.85 18.68 -5.60
C ASN A 71 2.77 18.40 -4.57
N THR A 72 2.75 17.17 -4.10
CA THR A 72 2.01 16.71 -2.93
C THR A 72 3.02 16.14 -1.93
N THR A 73 2.57 15.40 -0.90
CA THR A 73 3.50 14.90 0.12
C THR A 73 4.41 13.79 -0.41
N GLN A 74 3.91 12.95 -1.33
CA GLN A 74 4.57 11.75 -1.83
C GLN A 74 4.84 11.78 -3.35
N THR A 75 4.22 12.72 -4.07
CA THR A 75 4.29 12.79 -5.53
C THR A 75 4.75 14.16 -6.02
N VAL A 76 5.59 14.16 -7.06
CA VAL A 76 5.84 15.33 -7.90
C VAL A 76 5.28 15.05 -9.27
N GLU A 77 4.41 15.94 -9.74
CA GLU A 77 3.83 15.87 -11.06
C GLU A 77 4.32 17.06 -11.88
N PHE A 78 4.96 16.78 -13.01
CA PHE A 78 5.33 17.75 -14.01
C PHE A 78 4.38 17.60 -15.19
N ARG A 79 3.81 18.71 -15.65
CA ARG A 79 2.93 18.80 -16.80
C ARG A 79 3.51 19.71 -17.86
N THR A 80 3.36 19.33 -19.12
CA THR A 80 3.64 20.21 -20.26
C THR A 80 2.66 19.91 -21.38
N ILE A 81 2.25 20.93 -22.12
CA ILE A 81 1.48 20.75 -23.34
C ILE A 81 2.41 20.92 -24.52
N ILE A 82 2.61 19.84 -25.28
CA ILE A 82 3.38 19.87 -26.52
C ILE A 82 2.44 20.10 -27.68
N HIS A 83 2.63 21.22 -28.37
CA HIS A 83 1.94 21.50 -29.62
C HIS A 83 2.74 20.99 -30.81
N PHE A 84 2.09 20.24 -31.70
CA PHE A 84 2.67 19.78 -32.95
C PHE A 84 1.76 20.14 -34.11
N THR A 85 2.37 20.53 -35.23
CA THR A 85 1.63 20.89 -36.43
C THR A 85 2.03 19.95 -37.55
N ASN A 86 1.07 19.14 -38.01
CA ASN A 86 1.24 18.30 -39.18
C ASN A 86 0.87 19.11 -40.43
N VAL A 87 1.80 19.16 -41.38
CA VAL A 87 1.63 19.87 -42.65
C VAL A 87 1.46 18.83 -43.74
N ARG A 88 0.28 18.79 -44.35
CA ARG A 88 -0.02 17.86 -45.44
C ARG A 88 -0.48 18.63 -46.68
N PRO A 89 -0.18 18.14 -47.89
CA PRO A 89 -0.79 18.71 -49.08
C PRO A 89 -2.32 18.55 -49.02
N VAL A 90 -3.06 19.52 -49.57
CA VAL A 90 -4.53 19.48 -49.60
C VAL A 90 -5.00 18.28 -50.42
N ASP A 91 -4.35 18.03 -51.56
CA ASP A 91 -4.52 16.83 -52.36
C ASP A 91 -3.28 15.93 -52.20
N PRO A 92 -3.40 14.68 -51.69
CA PRO A 92 -2.29 13.74 -51.56
C PRO A 92 -1.59 13.41 -52.90
N LEU A 93 -2.27 13.61 -54.02
CA LEU A 93 -1.78 13.33 -55.38
C LEU A 93 -1.29 14.59 -56.11
N ASP A 94 -1.65 15.79 -55.64
CA ASP A 94 -1.25 17.06 -56.24
C ASP A 94 -0.82 18.10 -55.18
N GLY A 95 0.50 18.25 -55.02
CA GLY A 95 1.09 19.21 -54.09
C GLY A 95 0.96 20.68 -54.48
N SER A 96 0.37 20.99 -55.65
CA SER A 96 0.18 22.38 -56.12
C SER A 96 -1.11 23.03 -55.59
N GLU A 97 -2.07 22.24 -55.12
CA GLU A 97 -3.35 22.67 -54.52
C GLU A 97 -3.19 23.31 -53.12
N GLY A 98 -1.95 23.44 -52.64
CA GLY A 98 -1.63 24.06 -51.37
C GLY A 98 -1.47 23.06 -50.22
N SER A 99 -1.32 23.57 -49.00
CA SER A 99 -1.07 22.77 -47.80
C SER A 99 -2.16 23.00 -46.77
N SER A 100 -2.66 21.92 -46.19
CA SER A 100 -3.48 21.95 -44.98
C SER A 100 -2.60 21.74 -43.75
N TRP A 101 -2.95 22.44 -42.68
CA TRP A 101 -2.23 22.43 -41.41
C TRP A 101 -3.18 21.87 -40.36
N VAL A 102 -2.80 20.76 -39.74
CA VAL A 102 -3.50 20.22 -38.58
C VAL A 102 -2.62 20.50 -37.37
N SER A 103 -3.10 21.36 -36.48
CA SER A 103 -2.46 21.60 -35.20
C SER A 103 -3.10 20.69 -34.17
N SER A 104 -2.25 19.95 -33.47
CA SER A 104 -2.61 19.03 -32.41
C SER A 104 -1.80 19.37 -31.16
N SER A 105 -2.28 18.92 -30.01
CA SER A 105 -1.61 19.04 -28.74
C SER A 105 -1.65 17.70 -28.03
N ALA A 106 -0.57 17.38 -27.30
CA ALA A 106 -0.55 16.31 -26.33
C ALA A 106 -0.16 16.92 -24.98
N GLU A 107 -0.91 16.62 -23.92
CA GLU A 107 -0.49 16.91 -22.56
C GLU A 107 0.33 15.72 -22.05
N LEU A 108 1.57 15.99 -21.69
CA LEU A 108 2.44 15.01 -21.08
C LEU A 108 2.46 15.22 -19.58
N ILE A 109 2.23 14.14 -18.85
CA ILE A 109 2.31 14.08 -17.40
C ILE A 109 3.50 13.21 -17.06
N TYR A 110 4.46 13.78 -16.35
CA TYR A 110 5.58 13.06 -15.76
C TYR A 110 5.42 13.04 -14.25
N ARG A 111 5.25 11.86 -13.67
CA ARG A 111 4.96 11.68 -12.26
C ARG A 111 6.07 10.88 -11.60
N ILE A 112 6.66 11.46 -10.56
CA ILE A 112 7.58 10.75 -9.66
C ILE A 112 6.81 10.48 -8.37
N SER A 113 6.58 9.21 -8.08
CA SER A 113 5.99 8.76 -6.82
C SER A 113 7.05 8.04 -5.99
N ARG A 114 7.15 8.39 -4.70
CA ARG A 114 8.10 7.77 -3.79
C ARG A 114 7.42 7.22 -2.55
N ILE A 115 7.88 6.05 -2.16
CA ILE A 115 7.35 5.30 -1.03
C ILE A 115 8.53 4.81 -0.22
N ALA A 116 8.49 5.02 1.10
CA ALA A 116 9.42 4.43 2.02
C ALA A 116 8.75 3.23 2.66
N ILE A 117 9.45 2.10 2.65
CA ILE A 117 9.05 0.88 3.29
C ILE A 117 10.13 0.54 4.32
N VAL A 118 9.74 0.40 5.58
CA VAL A 118 10.68 -0.04 6.61
C VAL A 118 10.65 -1.54 6.69
N ASN A 119 11.79 -2.18 6.44
CA ASN A 119 11.90 -3.63 6.42
C ASN A 119 12.11 -4.17 7.83
N PHE A 120 13.00 -3.55 8.61
CA PHE A 120 13.21 -3.91 10.02
C PHE A 120 13.87 -2.77 10.81
N ILE A 121 13.71 -2.81 12.13
CA ILE A 121 14.42 -1.97 13.10
C ILE A 121 15.06 -2.86 14.17
N LEU A 122 16.38 -2.77 14.31
CA LEU A 122 17.16 -3.62 15.21
C LEU A 122 17.98 -2.75 16.16
N SER A 123 18.11 -3.21 17.40
CA SER A 123 19.04 -2.67 18.38
C SER A 123 20.18 -3.65 18.59
N SER A 124 21.39 -3.15 18.81
CA SER A 124 22.56 -3.97 19.15
C SER A 124 22.43 -4.68 20.50
N THR A 125 21.44 -4.31 21.31
CA THR A 125 21.17 -4.89 22.63
C THR A 125 19.68 -4.98 22.93
N ALA A 126 19.29 -5.99 23.72
CA ALA A 126 17.93 -6.12 24.26
C ALA A 126 17.58 -5.05 25.32
N LEU A 127 18.58 -4.30 25.81
CA LEU A 127 18.39 -3.24 26.82
C LEU A 127 17.73 -1.98 26.27
N VAL A 128 17.80 -1.78 24.95
CA VAL A 128 17.17 -0.66 24.25
C VAL A 128 16.14 -1.27 23.30
N LYS A 129 14.87 -0.94 23.51
CA LYS A 129 13.77 -1.40 22.65
C LYS A 129 13.36 -0.28 21.70
N PRO A 130 13.71 -0.36 20.41
CA PRO A 130 13.27 0.63 19.43
C PRO A 130 11.87 0.28 18.91
N VAL A 131 11.03 1.29 18.72
CA VAL A 131 9.69 1.16 18.13
C VAL A 131 9.56 2.23 17.05
N LEU A 132 9.26 1.81 15.82
CA LEU A 132 9.03 2.74 14.72
C LEU A 132 7.69 3.45 14.91
N ASP A 133 7.66 4.77 14.74
CA ASP A 133 6.39 5.50 14.64
C ASP A 133 6.00 5.69 13.17
N TYR A 134 6.89 6.29 12.38
CA TYR A 134 6.66 6.46 10.95
C TYR A 134 7.96 6.76 10.18
N VAL A 135 7.92 6.47 8.88
CA VAL A 135 8.88 7.01 7.90
C VAL A 135 8.10 7.66 6.77
N ILE A 136 8.40 8.92 6.49
CA ILE A 136 7.81 9.65 5.38
C ILE A 136 8.90 9.93 4.36
N ILE A 137 8.64 9.59 3.10
CA ILE A 137 9.46 10.05 1.99
C ILE A 137 8.68 11.04 1.16
N GLY A 138 9.36 12.11 0.77
CA GLY A 138 8.78 13.14 -0.06
C GLY A 138 9.80 13.71 -1.04
N PRO A 139 9.36 14.63 -1.91
CA PRO A 139 10.25 15.32 -2.81
C PRO A 139 11.18 16.28 -2.09
N TYR A 140 12.46 16.30 -2.49
CA TYR A 140 13.37 17.34 -2.06
C TYR A 140 13.13 18.61 -2.89
N ILE A 141 12.89 19.73 -2.21
CA ILE A 141 12.59 21.03 -2.83
C ILE A 141 13.71 22.00 -2.47
N GLU A 142 14.37 22.54 -3.48
CA GLU A 142 15.39 23.57 -3.33
C GLU A 142 14.97 24.80 -4.12
N ASN A 143 14.97 25.98 -3.49
CA ASN A 143 14.56 27.24 -4.12
C ASN A 143 13.18 27.17 -4.81
N VAL A 144 12.22 26.46 -4.19
CA VAL A 144 10.85 26.24 -4.69
C VAL A 144 10.78 25.27 -5.88
N LEU A 145 11.89 24.68 -6.33
CA LEU A 145 11.91 23.68 -7.39
C LEU A 145 12.15 22.27 -6.84
N PRO A 146 11.34 21.27 -7.21
CA PRO A 146 11.63 19.88 -6.88
C PRO A 146 12.89 19.42 -7.63
N ILE A 147 13.78 18.72 -6.96
CA ILE A 147 14.96 18.09 -7.56
C ILE A 147 14.67 16.60 -7.74
N PRO A 148 14.43 16.10 -8.98
CA PRO A 148 14.08 14.71 -9.24
C PRO A 148 15.06 13.70 -8.63
N GLY A 149 16.37 13.94 -8.73
CA GLY A 149 17.39 13.02 -8.21
C GLY A 149 17.59 13.05 -6.69
N LYS A 150 16.78 13.81 -5.93
CA LYS A 150 16.90 13.92 -4.47
C LYS A 150 15.58 13.67 -3.77
N ALA A 151 15.61 12.95 -2.65
CA ALA A 151 14.45 12.65 -1.82
C ALA A 151 14.64 13.17 -0.40
N HIS A 152 13.58 13.71 0.18
CA HIS A 152 13.49 14.00 1.61
C HIS A 152 13.02 12.75 2.34
N VAL A 153 13.73 12.34 3.39
CA VAL A 153 13.34 11.22 4.26
C VAL A 153 13.22 11.71 5.68
N GLU A 154 12.05 11.51 6.27
CA GLU A 154 11.74 11.83 7.66
C GLU A 154 11.56 10.53 8.43
N ILE A 155 12.36 10.33 9.46
CA ILE A 155 12.35 9.13 10.30
C ILE A 155 11.96 9.56 11.70
N HIS A 156 10.91 8.92 12.23
CA HIS A 156 10.50 9.07 13.62
C HIS A 156 10.40 7.69 14.29
N PHE A 157 11.09 7.54 15.41
CA PHE A 157 11.03 6.33 16.22
C PHE A 157 11.21 6.64 17.71
N ARG A 158 10.82 5.68 18.52
CA ARG A 158 10.94 5.72 19.98
C ARG A 158 11.93 4.69 20.46
N THR A 159 12.57 4.98 21.59
CA THR A 159 13.37 4.01 22.34
C THR A 159 12.91 3.94 23.77
N THR A 160 12.83 2.74 24.32
CA THR A 160 12.59 2.52 25.74
C THR A 160 13.85 1.94 26.39
N VAL A 161 14.25 2.52 27.53
CA VAL A 161 15.34 2.03 28.37
C VAL A 161 14.92 1.95 29.83
N GLU A 162 15.50 1.00 30.56
CA GLU A 162 15.33 0.94 32.01
C GLU A 162 16.06 2.12 32.67
N SER A 163 15.31 2.89 33.46
CA SER A 163 15.76 4.13 34.08
C SER A 163 15.32 4.14 35.55
N THR A 164 16.20 3.61 36.41
CA THR A 164 15.95 3.50 37.85
C THR A 164 16.59 4.65 38.64
N GLU A 165 17.67 5.23 38.10
CA GLU A 165 18.44 6.31 38.70
C GLU A 165 18.49 7.56 37.80
N GLY A 166 17.61 7.64 36.79
CA GLY A 166 17.60 8.73 35.81
C GLY A 166 18.44 8.47 34.56
N GLU A 167 18.62 7.21 34.20
CA GLU A 167 19.25 6.81 32.94
C GLU A 167 18.43 7.24 31.72
N LEU A 168 19.12 7.72 30.69
CA LEU A 168 18.54 8.00 29.37
C LEU A 168 19.58 7.89 28.28
N LEU A 169 19.15 7.79 27.04
CA LEU A 169 20.02 7.79 25.87
C LEU A 169 20.31 9.21 25.41
N ALA A 170 21.56 9.43 25.00
CA ALA A 170 22.00 10.63 24.30
C ALA A 170 22.48 10.25 22.90
N TYR A 171 21.94 10.89 21.86
CA TYR A 171 22.41 10.68 20.50
C TYR A 171 23.84 11.21 20.34
N ILE A 172 24.73 10.38 19.80
CA ILE A 172 26.12 10.75 19.53
C ILE A 172 26.16 11.49 18.19
N LEU A 173 26.52 12.77 18.22
CA LEU A 173 26.62 13.60 17.01
C LEU A 173 27.57 12.99 15.98
N ASP A 174 27.25 13.19 14.70
CA ASP A 174 28.04 12.77 13.54
C ASP A 174 28.28 11.25 13.44
N THR A 175 27.43 10.44 14.09
CA THR A 175 27.47 8.97 14.03
C THR A 175 26.35 8.37 13.18
N LEU A 176 25.57 9.21 12.49
CA LEU A 176 24.61 8.71 11.51
C LEU A 176 25.38 8.03 10.38
N GLU A 177 25.14 6.74 10.21
CA GLU A 177 25.67 5.97 9.11
C GLU A 177 24.56 5.62 8.13
N TYR A 178 24.86 5.70 6.83
CA TYR A 178 23.98 5.21 5.78
C TYR A 178 24.76 4.28 4.87
N ASN A 179 24.34 3.03 4.80
CA ASN A 179 24.93 2.02 3.94
C ASN A 179 23.91 1.61 2.88
N SER A 180 24.17 1.99 1.61
CA SER A 180 23.34 1.55 0.49
C SER A 180 23.62 0.09 0.16
N ARG A 181 22.57 -0.69 -0.08
CA ARG A 181 22.67 -2.08 -0.52
C ARG A 181 22.98 -2.18 -2.01
N ASP A 182 22.38 -1.29 -2.79
CA ASP A 182 22.31 -1.39 -4.25
C ASP A 182 23.15 -0.32 -4.97
N ASN A 183 23.79 0.59 -4.23
CA ASN A 183 24.51 1.78 -4.73
C ASN A 183 23.63 2.74 -5.57
N ILE A 184 22.31 2.58 -5.51
CA ILE A 184 21.33 3.45 -6.19
C ILE A 184 21.10 4.72 -5.35
N THR A 185 21.39 4.67 -4.06
CA THR A 185 21.15 5.76 -3.11
C THR A 185 22.39 6.13 -2.34
N THR A 186 22.55 7.42 -2.04
CA THR A 186 23.58 7.92 -1.13
C THR A 186 23.01 8.96 -0.20
N LEU A 187 23.52 9.03 1.03
CA LEU A 187 23.19 10.11 1.96
C LEU A 187 23.87 11.40 1.48
N ASP A 188 23.07 12.39 1.11
CA ASP A 188 23.54 13.71 0.66
C ASP A 188 23.78 14.61 1.87
N GLN A 189 22.76 14.79 2.72
CA GLN A 189 22.85 15.63 3.90
C GLN A 189 21.84 15.27 5.00
N VAL A 190 22.17 15.66 6.23
CA VAL A 190 21.25 15.67 7.39
C VAL A 190 20.73 17.09 7.57
N LEU A 191 19.42 17.29 7.42
CA LEU A 191 18.80 18.62 7.52
C LEU A 191 18.48 18.98 8.97
N GLU A 192 17.93 18.02 9.72
CA GLU A 192 17.46 18.22 11.09
C GLU A 192 17.54 16.90 11.85
N GLY A 193 17.81 16.95 13.15
CA GLY A 193 17.87 15.75 13.97
C GLY A 193 17.70 16.03 15.47
N SER A 194 17.26 15.02 16.20
CA SER A 194 17.38 14.98 17.66
C SER A 194 18.84 14.81 18.06
N TYR A 195 19.38 15.77 18.82
CA TYR A 195 20.79 15.80 19.17
C TYR A 195 21.01 15.76 20.68
N GLY A 196 22.03 15.00 21.12
CA GLY A 196 22.35 14.86 22.53
C GLY A 196 21.22 14.21 23.33
N THR A 197 20.98 14.72 24.53
CA THR A 197 19.96 14.19 25.46
C THR A 197 18.59 14.78 25.14
N VAL A 198 17.59 13.91 24.94
CA VAL A 198 16.18 14.30 24.81
C VAL A 198 15.40 13.89 26.06
N GLN A 199 14.30 14.59 26.34
CA GLN A 199 13.46 14.34 27.51
C GLN A 199 12.93 12.90 27.56
N CYS A 200 12.89 12.32 28.76
CA CYS A 200 12.19 11.06 29.03
C CYS A 200 10.70 11.29 29.28
N SER A 201 9.87 10.43 28.71
CA SER A 201 8.48 10.19 29.14
C SER A 201 8.43 8.88 29.92
N PHE A 202 7.81 8.89 31.10
CA PHE A 202 7.66 7.69 31.93
C PHE A 202 6.21 7.21 31.91
N ASP A 203 5.92 6.21 31.08
CA ASP A 203 4.62 5.51 31.11
C ASP A 203 4.58 4.46 32.24
N VAL A 204 5.75 3.89 32.58
CA VAL A 204 6.00 3.03 33.73
C VAL A 204 7.12 3.64 34.56
N LEU A 205 7.03 3.59 35.90
CA LEU A 205 7.94 4.28 36.83
C LEU A 205 9.44 4.01 36.61
N THR A 206 9.80 2.92 35.94
CA THR A 206 11.19 2.50 35.70
C THR A 206 11.59 2.48 34.23
N GLN A 207 10.74 2.96 33.32
CA GLN A 207 11.02 2.96 31.88
C GLN A 207 10.99 4.37 31.34
N CYS A 208 12.14 4.82 30.83
CA CYS A 208 12.25 6.07 30.10
C CYS A 208 11.99 5.80 28.61
N GLU A 209 10.91 6.38 28.08
CA GLU A 209 10.63 6.48 26.65
C GLU A 209 11.22 7.79 26.10
N GLN A 210 11.95 7.71 24.99
CA GLN A 210 12.52 8.86 24.28
C GLN A 210 12.11 8.84 22.82
N LYS A 211 11.80 10.02 22.27
CA LYS A 211 11.39 10.22 20.88
C LYS A 211 12.55 10.79 20.07
N TRP A 212 12.82 10.15 18.94
CA TRP A 212 13.91 10.51 18.03
C TRP A 212 13.37 10.90 16.68
N TYR A 213 13.98 11.96 16.14
CA TYR A 213 13.55 12.56 14.91
C TYR A 213 14.75 12.85 14.02
N PHE A 214 14.66 12.50 12.74
CA PHE A 214 15.70 12.80 11.75
C PHE A 214 15.07 13.17 10.42
N LYS A 215 15.46 14.32 9.86
CA LYS A 215 15.21 14.70 8.46
C LYS A 215 16.49 14.62 7.67
N LEU A 216 16.46 13.84 6.61
CA LEU A 216 17.59 13.47 5.79
C LEU A 216 17.29 13.77 4.33
N VAL A 217 18.33 13.97 3.53
CA VAL A 217 18.23 14.02 2.08
C VAL A 217 19.08 12.89 1.51
N LEU A 218 18.46 12.10 0.65
CA LEU A 218 19.15 11.08 -0.12
C LEU A 218 19.24 11.54 -1.57
N ASP A 219 20.40 11.34 -2.16
CA ASP A 219 20.49 11.24 -3.61
C ASP A 219 19.92 9.89 -4.02
N VAL A 220 18.99 9.90 -4.96
CA VAL A 220 18.38 8.71 -5.54
C VAL A 220 18.73 8.72 -7.02
N SER A 221 19.62 7.80 -7.41
CA SER A 221 20.00 7.61 -8.80
C SER A 221 18.79 7.12 -9.58
N ASP A 222 18.40 7.90 -10.59
CA ASP A 222 17.28 7.63 -11.50
C ASP A 222 17.74 6.87 -12.75
N HIS A 223 18.87 6.15 -12.68
CA HIS A 223 19.47 5.47 -13.82
C HIS A 223 18.48 4.48 -14.47
N VAL A 224 17.86 4.98 -15.54
CA VAL A 224 16.89 4.28 -16.39
C VAL A 224 15.66 3.82 -15.60
N ALA A 225 14.83 4.77 -15.17
CA ALA A 225 13.45 4.45 -14.81
C ALA A 225 12.69 4.07 -16.09
N GLU A 226 12.45 2.77 -16.25
CA GLU A 226 11.45 2.28 -17.18
C GLU A 226 10.07 2.74 -16.72
N ASP A 227 9.24 3.20 -17.66
CA ASP A 227 7.91 3.72 -17.39
C ASP A 227 7.06 2.69 -16.64
N GLY A 228 6.57 3.08 -15.45
CA GLY A 228 5.73 2.24 -14.60
C GLY A 228 6.46 1.13 -13.83
N VAL A 229 7.77 0.98 -13.99
CA VAL A 229 8.54 -0.03 -13.25
C VAL A 229 9.08 0.56 -11.95
N PRO A 230 8.77 -0.04 -10.78
CA PRO A 230 9.32 0.44 -9.52
C PRO A 230 10.83 0.19 -9.47
N ILE A 231 11.58 1.22 -9.09
CA ILE A 231 12.98 1.12 -8.70
C ILE A 231 13.02 1.05 -7.17
N ASP A 232 13.45 -0.10 -6.66
CA ASP A 232 13.73 -0.27 -5.24
C ASP A 232 15.16 0.14 -4.94
N ALA A 233 15.32 1.05 -4.00
CA ALA A 233 16.61 1.44 -3.46
C ALA A 233 16.65 1.17 -1.97
N THR A 234 17.38 0.12 -1.57
CA THR A 234 17.46 -0.29 -0.17
C THR A 234 18.71 0.26 0.49
N GLY A 235 18.55 0.77 1.72
CA GLY A 235 19.68 1.17 2.54
C GLY A 235 19.42 1.04 4.04
N THR A 236 20.51 0.88 4.79
CA THR A 236 20.48 0.76 6.25
C THR A 236 20.95 2.06 6.89
N PHE A 237 20.11 2.65 7.73
CA PHE A 237 20.43 3.78 8.59
C PHE A 237 20.94 3.26 9.94
N GLY A 238 22.06 3.80 10.41
CA GLY A 238 22.67 3.49 11.69
C GLY A 238 22.69 4.70 12.61
N PHE A 239 22.20 4.54 13.84
CA PHE A 239 22.14 5.59 14.85
C PHE A 239 22.87 5.14 16.12
N SER A 240 23.85 5.91 16.58
CA SER A 240 24.60 5.57 17.80
C SER A 240 24.16 6.42 19.00
N PHE A 241 24.01 5.77 20.14
CA PHE A 241 23.55 6.37 21.38
C PHE A 241 24.48 6.03 22.54
N GLN A 242 24.75 7.02 23.39
CA GLN A 242 25.48 6.87 24.63
C GLN A 242 24.51 6.85 25.81
N LEU A 243 24.75 6.00 26.81
CA LEU A 243 23.96 6.05 28.05
C LEU A 243 24.42 7.22 28.93
N HIS A 244 23.49 8.05 29.37
CA HIS A 244 23.71 9.12 30.33
C HIS A 244 22.87 8.87 31.58
N ASN A 245 23.33 9.41 32.71
CA ASN A 245 22.55 9.51 33.95
C ASN A 245 22.34 11.01 34.24
N CYS A 246 21.09 11.42 34.44
CA CYS A 246 20.69 12.80 34.68
C CYS A 246 19.92 12.92 36.01
N SER A 247 20.13 14.01 36.76
CA SER A 247 19.35 14.24 37.99
C SER A 247 17.87 14.53 37.73
N ASP A 248 17.58 15.13 36.57
CA ASP A 248 16.22 15.37 36.08
C ASP A 248 16.13 14.94 34.60
N PRO A 249 15.72 13.68 34.34
CA PRO A 249 15.57 13.14 32.98
C PRO A 249 14.30 13.65 32.27
N THR A 250 13.36 14.29 32.98
CA THR A 250 12.07 14.73 32.42
C THR A 250 12.09 16.15 31.85
N GLY A 251 13.15 16.92 32.14
CA GLY A 251 13.34 18.26 31.60
C GLY A 251 13.60 18.29 30.09
N SER A 252 13.31 19.43 29.45
CA SER A 252 13.56 19.67 28.02
C SER A 252 14.46 20.90 27.82
N PRO A 253 15.78 20.73 27.58
CA PRO A 253 16.54 19.47 27.64
C PRO A 253 16.79 18.98 29.09
N PRO A 254 17.11 17.69 29.29
CA PRO A 254 17.47 17.13 30.60
C PRO A 254 18.66 17.85 31.25
N SER A 255 18.66 17.95 32.58
CA SER A 255 19.67 18.72 33.31
C SER A 255 20.66 17.85 34.09
N THR A 256 21.92 18.32 34.16
CA THR A 256 23.03 17.68 34.89
C THR A 256 23.33 16.23 34.49
N CYS A 257 23.34 15.97 33.19
CA CYS A 257 23.63 14.64 32.65
C CYS A 257 25.13 14.34 32.64
N SER A 258 25.51 13.16 33.12
CA SER A 258 26.85 12.59 32.99
C SER A 258 26.81 11.29 32.21
N GLU A 259 27.75 11.13 31.28
CA GLU A 259 27.95 9.91 30.51
C GLU A 259 28.30 8.71 31.43
N LYS A 260 27.62 7.58 31.23
CA LYS A 260 28.02 6.29 31.82
C LYS A 260 29.04 5.62 30.90
N ALA A 261 30.10 5.07 31.48
CA ALA A 261 31.15 4.35 30.77
C ALA A 261 30.67 2.94 30.35
N ILE A 262 29.72 2.91 29.43
CA ILE A 262 29.17 1.71 28.78
C ILE A 262 29.39 1.87 27.29
N ASP A 263 29.60 0.77 26.57
CA ASP A 263 29.73 0.81 25.12
C ASP A 263 28.48 1.42 24.46
N PRO A 264 28.64 2.24 23.41
CA PRO A 264 27.51 2.83 22.69
C PRO A 264 26.52 1.78 22.19
N PHE A 265 25.24 2.12 22.26
CA PHE A 265 24.18 1.34 21.64
C PHE A 265 24.02 1.76 20.19
N PHE A 266 23.70 0.80 19.33
CA PHE A 266 23.50 1.04 17.92
C PHE A 266 22.11 0.58 17.52
N ILE A 267 21.36 1.48 16.89
CA ILE A 267 20.06 1.17 16.30
C ILE A 267 20.22 1.22 14.80
N SER A 268 19.90 0.11 14.12
CA SER A 268 19.90 0.03 12.67
C SER A 268 18.49 -0.10 12.13
N MET A 269 18.17 0.63 11.07
CA MET A 269 16.89 0.58 10.39
C MET A 269 17.12 0.35 8.89
N GLU A 270 16.58 -0.73 8.33
CA GLU A 270 16.60 -0.94 6.89
C GLU A 270 15.33 -0.35 6.27
N ILE A 271 15.53 0.54 5.30
CA ILE A 271 14.45 1.22 4.59
C ILE A 271 14.66 0.98 3.09
N THR A 272 13.62 0.48 2.43
CA THR A 272 13.53 0.40 0.96
C THR A 272 12.73 1.57 0.44
N ILE A 273 13.34 2.34 -0.46
CA ILE A 273 12.67 3.42 -1.16
C ILE A 273 12.24 2.90 -2.52
N GLN A 274 10.93 2.78 -2.70
CA GLN A 274 10.35 2.44 -3.99
C GLN A 274 10.03 3.74 -4.72
N THR A 275 10.72 3.96 -5.85
CA THR A 275 10.46 5.09 -6.75
C THR A 275 9.81 4.58 -8.02
N VAL A 276 8.62 5.07 -8.32
CA VAL A 276 7.94 4.79 -9.59
C VAL A 276 7.94 6.07 -10.41
N VAL A 277 8.42 5.97 -11.64
CA VAL A 277 8.35 7.04 -12.63
C VAL A 277 7.31 6.66 -13.67
N GLU A 278 6.38 7.56 -13.92
CA GLU A 278 5.37 7.40 -14.96
C GLU A 278 5.44 8.54 -15.97
N VAL A 279 5.36 8.19 -17.25
CA VAL A 279 5.24 9.14 -18.36
C VAL A 279 3.94 8.84 -19.11
N LEU A 280 2.89 9.55 -18.74
CA LEU A 280 1.54 9.28 -19.22
C LEU A 280 1.07 10.41 -20.13
N ASP A 281 0.30 10.03 -21.15
CA ASP A 281 -0.60 10.93 -21.85
C ASP A 281 -1.80 11.21 -20.93
N SER A 282 -2.29 12.45 -20.88
CA SER A 282 -3.46 12.82 -20.08
C SER A 282 -4.69 11.97 -20.38
N GLU A 283 -4.87 11.51 -21.62
CA GLU A 283 -5.99 10.64 -22.02
C GLU A 283 -5.89 9.22 -21.43
N LYS A 284 -4.70 8.84 -20.93
CA LYS A 284 -4.42 7.53 -20.33
C LYS A 284 -4.22 7.59 -18.82
N ASP A 285 -4.24 8.77 -18.20
CA ASP A 285 -4.08 8.93 -16.76
C ASP A 285 -5.32 8.37 -16.02
N ARG A 286 -5.12 7.33 -15.21
CA ARG A 286 -6.18 6.65 -14.46
C ARG A 286 -5.76 6.46 -13.00
N PRO A 287 -6.70 6.42 -12.05
CA PRO A 287 -6.37 6.08 -10.68
C PRO A 287 -5.83 4.65 -10.60
N ARG A 288 -4.89 4.41 -9.71
CA ARG A 288 -4.32 3.07 -9.46
C ARG A 288 -4.23 2.80 -7.98
N ILE A 289 -4.37 1.54 -7.59
CA ILE A 289 -4.21 1.09 -6.22
C ILE A 289 -2.79 0.57 -6.06
N GLU A 290 -2.16 0.92 -4.94
CA GLU A 290 -0.82 0.50 -4.58
C GLU A 290 -0.82 -0.18 -3.22
N LEU A 291 -0.12 -1.31 -3.13
CA LEU A 291 0.19 -1.92 -1.86
C LEU A 291 1.13 -1.01 -1.06
N PHE A 292 0.69 -0.58 0.13
CA PHE A 292 1.50 0.17 1.07
C PHE A 292 2.26 -0.77 2.02
N SER A 293 1.59 -1.79 2.54
CA SER A 293 2.18 -2.78 3.45
C SER A 293 1.41 -4.10 3.39
N LEU A 294 2.11 -5.22 3.54
CA LEU A 294 1.52 -6.53 3.81
C LEU A 294 2.36 -7.19 4.91
N GLN A 295 1.82 -7.21 6.12
CA GLN A 295 2.55 -7.60 7.33
C GLN A 295 1.86 -8.72 8.07
N GLY A 296 2.64 -9.62 8.67
CA GLY A 296 2.15 -10.61 9.64
C GLY A 296 2.02 -10.03 11.04
N GLU A 297 1.60 -10.85 11.99
CA GLU A 297 1.31 -10.45 13.39
C GLU A 297 2.52 -9.79 14.09
N ASN A 298 3.74 -10.22 13.76
CA ASN A 298 4.97 -9.67 14.32
C ASN A 298 5.54 -8.46 13.56
N GLY A 299 4.82 -7.95 12.55
CA GLY A 299 5.27 -6.83 11.71
C GLY A 299 6.23 -7.23 10.59
N ASP A 300 6.46 -8.53 10.39
CA ASP A 300 7.29 -9.06 9.30
C ASP A 300 6.64 -8.80 7.94
N ASP A 301 7.45 -8.45 6.94
CA ASP A 301 7.00 -8.26 5.55
C ASP A 301 6.70 -9.61 4.87
N LEU A 302 5.47 -9.76 4.37
CA LEU A 302 4.98 -10.99 3.74
C LEU A 302 4.97 -10.93 2.20
N ARG A 303 5.52 -9.87 1.59
CA ARG A 303 5.44 -9.67 0.14
C ARG A 303 6.31 -10.64 -0.67
N GLY A 304 5.71 -11.19 -1.73
CA GLY A 304 6.36 -11.79 -2.89
C GLY A 304 6.79 -13.26 -2.73
N GLY A 305 6.67 -14.01 -3.82
CA GLY A 305 6.98 -15.44 -3.91
C GLY A 305 8.46 -15.86 -3.95
N THR A 306 8.63 -17.18 -3.79
CA THR A 306 9.76 -18.11 -4.03
C THR A 306 11.22 -17.74 -3.69
N ASN A 307 11.52 -16.60 -3.06
CA ASN A 307 12.88 -16.32 -2.59
C ASN A 307 13.22 -17.08 -1.29
N GLU A 308 14.38 -17.76 -1.27
CA GLU A 308 14.88 -18.44 -0.07
C GLU A 308 15.07 -17.46 1.11
N GLY A 309 14.43 -17.75 2.25
CA GLY A 309 14.53 -16.97 3.48
C GLY A 309 13.31 -16.09 3.83
N ARG A 310 12.24 -16.12 3.01
CA ARG A 310 10.98 -15.43 3.34
C ARG A 310 10.12 -16.28 4.28
N ARG A 311 9.56 -15.62 5.31
CA ARG A 311 8.60 -16.21 6.25
C ARG A 311 7.23 -16.21 5.54
N GLY A 312 6.77 -17.37 5.11
CA GLY A 312 5.38 -17.53 4.66
C GLY A 312 4.42 -17.36 5.84
N VAL A 313 3.13 -17.19 5.55
CA VAL A 313 2.09 -16.99 6.56
C VAL A 313 1.70 -18.32 7.19
N ASN A 314 1.67 -18.34 8.52
CA ASN A 314 1.30 -19.51 9.30
C ASN A 314 -0.22 -19.66 9.40
N HIS A 315 -0.68 -20.84 9.78
CA HIS A 315 -2.09 -21.04 10.09
C HIS A 315 -2.51 -20.17 11.28
N LEU A 316 -3.68 -19.54 11.19
CA LEU A 316 -4.23 -18.60 12.18
C LEU A 316 -3.38 -17.36 12.46
N GLU A 317 -2.32 -17.10 11.69
CA GLU A 317 -1.58 -15.85 11.78
C GLU A 317 -2.45 -14.68 11.26
N GLU A 318 -2.44 -13.58 12.00
CA GLU A 318 -3.06 -12.34 11.57
C GLU A 318 -2.21 -11.65 10.50
N VAL A 319 -2.88 -11.21 9.42
CA VAL A 319 -2.26 -10.50 8.30
C VAL A 319 -2.92 -9.15 8.14
N SER A 320 -2.12 -8.10 8.14
CA SER A 320 -2.54 -6.72 7.88
C SER A 320 -2.08 -6.26 6.50
N MET A 321 -3.03 -6.01 5.61
CA MET A 321 -2.82 -5.46 4.29
C MET A 321 -3.26 -4.00 4.25
N LYS A 322 -2.35 -3.11 3.90
CA LYS A 322 -2.61 -1.68 3.75
C LYS A 322 -2.39 -1.29 2.32
N VAL A 323 -3.36 -0.61 1.73
CA VAL A 323 -3.25 -0.05 0.38
C VAL A 323 -3.51 1.44 0.40
N ARG A 324 -3.11 2.11 -0.67
CA ARG A 324 -3.46 3.49 -0.97
C ARG A 324 -3.69 3.61 -2.46
N TYR A 325 -4.12 4.78 -2.90
CA TYR A 325 -4.32 5.03 -4.32
C TYR A 325 -3.56 6.26 -4.80
N GLN A 326 -3.23 6.23 -6.09
CA GLN A 326 -2.63 7.32 -6.83
C GLN A 326 -3.55 7.74 -7.98
N PRO A 327 -3.43 8.99 -8.47
CA PRO A 327 -2.56 10.04 -7.93
C PRO A 327 -3.03 10.63 -6.60
N GLU A 328 -2.08 11.08 -5.77
CA GLU A 328 -2.33 11.55 -4.39
C GLU A 328 -3.37 12.68 -4.31
N PHE A 329 -3.44 13.56 -5.32
CA PHE A 329 -4.38 14.69 -5.29
C PHE A 329 -5.86 14.26 -5.30
N LEU A 330 -6.17 13.02 -5.67
CA LEU A 330 -7.54 12.52 -5.59
C LEU A 330 -7.99 12.30 -4.13
N ARG A 331 -7.05 12.16 -3.19
CA ARG A 331 -7.32 11.94 -1.74
C ARG A 331 -8.03 13.10 -1.06
N ASP A 332 -7.97 14.29 -1.66
CA ASP A 332 -8.71 15.45 -1.16
C ASP A 332 -10.23 15.31 -1.39
N ASP A 333 -10.60 14.72 -2.54
CA ASP A 333 -11.97 14.70 -3.05
C ASP A 333 -12.64 13.30 -2.92
N PHE A 334 -11.87 12.22 -2.75
CA PHE A 334 -12.35 10.84 -2.77
C PHE A 334 -11.91 10.00 -1.56
N ASP A 335 -12.72 9.00 -1.22
CA ASP A 335 -12.40 7.91 -0.28
C ASP A 335 -12.34 6.58 -1.06
N LEU A 336 -11.59 5.58 -0.57
CA LEU A 336 -11.60 4.24 -1.14
C LEU A 336 -12.72 3.39 -0.56
N LYS A 337 -13.52 2.74 -1.42
CA LYS A 337 -14.49 1.70 -1.07
C LYS A 337 -13.98 0.36 -1.58
N LEU A 338 -13.83 -0.63 -0.70
CA LEU A 338 -13.54 -2.01 -1.10
C LEU A 338 -14.78 -2.62 -1.73
N MET A 339 -14.63 -3.24 -2.90
CA MET A 339 -15.70 -3.94 -3.62
C MET A 339 -15.50 -5.45 -3.62
N LEU A 340 -14.25 -5.92 -3.58
CA LEU A 340 -13.91 -7.35 -3.53
C LEU A 340 -12.58 -7.57 -2.83
N PHE A 341 -12.52 -8.59 -1.98
CA PHE A 341 -11.29 -9.21 -1.51
C PHE A 341 -11.37 -10.71 -1.79
N MET A 342 -10.46 -11.20 -2.62
CA MET A 342 -10.40 -12.59 -3.05
C MET A 342 -8.97 -13.11 -3.01
N VAL A 343 -8.80 -14.40 -2.73
CA VAL A 343 -7.52 -15.11 -2.77
C VAL A 343 -7.67 -16.34 -3.66
N CYS A 344 -6.63 -16.71 -4.41
CA CYS A 344 -6.65 -17.91 -5.23
C CYS A 344 -5.35 -18.69 -5.22
N LYS A 345 -5.46 -20.01 -5.46
CA LYS A 345 -4.36 -20.98 -5.55
C LYS A 345 -3.71 -20.99 -6.94
N ASP A 346 -3.39 -19.82 -7.47
CA ASP A 346 -2.71 -19.66 -8.76
C ASP A 346 -1.92 -18.35 -8.78
N ASP A 347 -0.84 -18.29 -9.56
CA ASP A 347 -0.11 -17.04 -9.78
C ASP A 347 -0.80 -16.24 -10.87
N LYS A 348 -1.47 -15.17 -10.45
CA LYS A 348 -2.18 -14.22 -11.31
C LYS A 348 -1.72 -12.79 -11.06
N THR A 349 -0.51 -12.61 -10.54
CA THR A 349 0.04 -11.29 -10.24
C THR A 349 0.12 -10.41 -11.49
N GLU A 350 0.46 -10.98 -12.64
CA GLU A 350 0.54 -10.28 -13.94
C GLU A 350 -0.81 -10.14 -14.68
N ASN A 351 -1.90 -10.72 -14.16
CA ASN A 351 -3.21 -10.68 -14.81
C ASN A 351 -4.12 -9.61 -14.18
N VAL A 352 -4.66 -8.73 -15.01
CA VAL A 352 -5.58 -7.63 -14.60
C VAL A 352 -6.86 -8.14 -13.91
N ALA A 353 -7.32 -9.35 -14.24
CA ALA A 353 -8.44 -9.99 -13.57
C ALA A 353 -8.05 -10.64 -12.23
N GLY A 354 -6.77 -10.90 -12.02
CA GLY A 354 -6.28 -11.65 -10.87
C GLY A 354 -7.01 -12.98 -10.71
N CYS A 355 -7.53 -13.21 -9.51
CA CYS A 355 -8.27 -14.41 -9.15
C CYS A 355 -9.65 -14.55 -9.83
N LEU A 356 -10.19 -13.49 -10.44
CA LEU A 356 -11.46 -13.55 -11.18
C LEU A 356 -11.36 -14.39 -12.47
N ASP A 357 -10.16 -14.70 -12.93
CA ASP A 357 -9.89 -15.53 -14.11
C ASP A 357 -9.50 -16.99 -13.77
N VAL A 358 -9.51 -17.35 -12.48
CA VAL A 358 -9.15 -18.71 -12.00
C VAL A 358 -10.40 -19.60 -11.92
N GLU A 359 -10.35 -20.93 -11.87
CA GLU A 359 -11.58 -21.72 -11.63
C GLU A 359 -12.19 -21.44 -10.25
N THR A 360 -13.53 -21.41 -10.14
CA THR A 360 -14.27 -21.12 -8.89
C THR A 360 -13.82 -21.98 -7.70
N SER A 361 -13.50 -23.25 -7.96
CA SER A 361 -13.01 -24.21 -6.95
C SER A 361 -11.66 -23.84 -6.30
N GLN A 362 -10.90 -22.93 -6.90
CA GLN A 362 -9.58 -22.49 -6.43
C GLN A 362 -9.60 -21.06 -5.87
N ARG A 363 -10.79 -20.45 -5.76
CA ARG A 363 -10.98 -19.09 -5.26
C ARG A 363 -11.53 -19.12 -3.84
N TYR A 364 -11.11 -18.15 -3.05
CA TYR A 364 -11.58 -17.87 -1.70
C TYR A 364 -11.99 -16.41 -1.66
N ILE A 365 -13.23 -16.12 -1.27
CA ILE A 365 -13.74 -14.74 -1.20
C ILE A 365 -13.86 -14.37 0.27
N ALA A 366 -13.09 -13.39 0.72
CA ALA A 366 -13.15 -12.91 2.10
C ALA A 366 -14.12 -11.74 2.28
N TYR A 367 -14.39 -11.01 1.19
CA TYR A 367 -15.32 -9.90 1.18
C TYR A 367 -15.81 -9.62 -0.24
N TYR A 368 -17.07 -9.24 -0.39
CA TYR A 368 -17.60 -8.63 -1.61
C TYR A 368 -18.70 -7.63 -1.26
N ASP A 369 -18.83 -6.59 -2.08
CA ASP A 369 -19.92 -5.60 -1.98
C ASP A 369 -21.10 -6.02 -2.87
N THR A 370 -22.32 -5.70 -2.46
CA THR A 370 -23.54 -6.06 -3.20
C THR A 370 -23.74 -5.26 -4.49
N GLU A 371 -22.91 -4.25 -4.72
CA GLU A 371 -22.87 -3.47 -5.95
C GLU A 371 -21.66 -3.85 -6.82
N PHE A 372 -21.00 -4.98 -6.54
CA PHE A 372 -19.78 -5.40 -7.24
C PHE A 372 -19.96 -5.45 -8.75
N ILE A 373 -19.19 -4.59 -9.42
CA ILE A 373 -18.98 -4.57 -10.87
C ILE A 373 -17.50 -4.27 -11.08
N TYR A 374 -16.83 -5.08 -11.88
CA TYR A 374 -15.46 -4.84 -12.32
C TYR A 374 -15.35 -4.99 -13.83
N GLU A 375 -14.82 -3.98 -14.49
CA GLU A 375 -14.66 -3.94 -15.94
C GLU A 375 -13.23 -3.56 -16.29
N TYR A 376 -12.63 -4.28 -17.23
CA TYR A 376 -11.36 -3.89 -17.82
C TYR A 376 -11.36 -4.20 -19.31
N THR A 377 -10.48 -3.51 -20.04
CA THR A 377 -10.33 -3.68 -21.48
C THR A 377 -8.99 -4.33 -21.78
N THR A 378 -8.99 -5.46 -22.49
CA THR A 378 -7.76 -6.08 -23.00
C THR A 378 -7.60 -5.75 -24.49
N ASP A 379 -6.38 -5.33 -24.87
CA ASP A 379 -5.96 -5.09 -26.25
C ASP A 379 -6.86 -4.14 -27.08
N GLY A 380 -7.51 -3.17 -26.42
CA GLY A 380 -8.18 -2.03 -27.08
C GLY A 380 -9.50 -2.34 -27.79
N GLU A 381 -9.97 -3.59 -27.82
CA GLU A 381 -11.21 -3.96 -28.54
C GLU A 381 -12.20 -4.81 -27.73
N ASN A 382 -11.78 -5.53 -26.68
CA ASN A 382 -12.68 -6.38 -25.89
C ASN A 382 -12.77 -5.91 -24.43
N VAL A 383 -13.99 -5.58 -23.99
CA VAL A 383 -14.32 -5.28 -22.60
C VAL A 383 -14.74 -6.56 -21.91
N THR A 384 -13.99 -6.96 -20.89
CA THR A 384 -14.37 -8.04 -19.97
C THR A 384 -15.04 -7.43 -18.76
N ARG A 385 -16.22 -7.95 -18.38
CA ARG A 385 -16.99 -7.51 -17.22
C ARG A 385 -17.24 -8.67 -16.27
N PHE A 386 -16.91 -8.46 -15.00
CA PHE A 386 -17.29 -9.30 -13.88
C PHE A 386 -18.36 -8.59 -13.04
N ASN A 387 -19.33 -9.35 -12.56
CA ASN A 387 -20.38 -8.90 -11.67
C ASN A 387 -20.64 -9.96 -10.59
N LEU A 388 -21.59 -9.69 -9.69
CA LEU A 388 -21.97 -10.62 -8.61
C LEU A 388 -22.25 -12.05 -9.09
N THR A 389 -22.93 -12.25 -10.22
CA THR A 389 -23.26 -13.60 -10.71
C THR A 389 -22.02 -14.41 -11.12
N ASP A 390 -20.91 -13.74 -11.46
CA ASP A 390 -19.63 -14.37 -11.77
C ASP A 390 -18.84 -14.77 -10.50
N ILE A 391 -19.31 -14.32 -9.34
CA ILE A 391 -18.76 -14.60 -8.01
C ILE A 391 -19.69 -15.56 -7.23
N GLU A 392 -21.01 -15.48 -7.43
CA GLU A 392 -22.04 -16.17 -6.63
C GLU A 392 -22.29 -17.64 -7.01
N SER A 393 -21.68 -18.18 -8.07
CA SER A 393 -21.84 -19.60 -8.39
C SER A 393 -20.75 -20.44 -7.71
N GLU A 394 -21.13 -21.14 -6.63
CA GLU A 394 -20.35 -22.11 -5.82
C GLU A 394 -19.74 -21.61 -4.49
N TRP A 395 -20.20 -20.49 -3.91
CA TRP A 395 -20.01 -20.31 -2.46
C TRP A 395 -20.88 -21.34 -1.72
N ASN A 396 -20.24 -22.39 -1.18
CA ASN A 396 -20.91 -23.38 -0.34
C ASN A 396 -20.83 -22.93 1.12
N PRO A 397 -21.94 -22.52 1.76
CA PRO A 397 -21.99 -22.05 3.14
C PRO A 397 -21.77 -23.14 4.21
N ASN A 398 -21.20 -24.30 3.85
CA ASN A 398 -20.96 -25.40 4.79
C ASN A 398 -19.73 -25.21 5.70
N GLY A 399 -19.24 -23.98 5.87
CA GLY A 399 -18.27 -23.62 6.91
C GLY A 399 -18.86 -22.54 7.81
N ASN A 400 -18.69 -22.68 9.13
CA ASN A 400 -19.08 -21.67 10.11
C ASN A 400 -18.29 -20.35 9.89
N ALA A 401 -18.79 -19.22 10.41
CA ALA A 401 -18.10 -17.93 10.39
C ALA A 401 -16.70 -17.97 11.03
N THR A 402 -16.43 -19.00 11.86
CA THR A 402 -15.14 -19.26 12.50
C THR A 402 -14.12 -19.98 11.60
N THR A 403 -14.55 -20.58 10.49
CA THR A 403 -13.68 -21.39 9.62
C THR A 403 -13.39 -20.71 8.28
N GLN A 404 -14.26 -19.82 7.81
CA GLN A 404 -14.06 -19.09 6.56
C GLN A 404 -13.00 -17.98 6.68
N GLN A 405 -12.20 -17.81 5.64
CA GLN A 405 -11.30 -16.67 5.50
C GLN A 405 -12.16 -15.40 5.37
N MET A 406 -12.34 -14.65 6.46
CA MET A 406 -13.08 -13.39 6.48
C MET A 406 -12.14 -12.23 6.82
N LEU A 407 -12.51 -11.01 6.39
CA LEU A 407 -11.84 -9.82 6.88
C LEU A 407 -12.29 -9.55 8.32
N SER A 408 -11.36 -9.51 9.26
CA SER A 408 -11.62 -9.11 10.66
C SER A 408 -11.84 -7.60 10.76
N TYR A 409 -11.16 -6.83 9.90
CA TYR A 409 -11.35 -5.40 9.77
C TYR A 409 -11.15 -4.97 8.32
N HIS A 410 -11.94 -3.99 7.88
CA HIS A 410 -11.62 -3.23 6.68
C HIS A 410 -12.13 -1.80 6.80
N GLY A 411 -11.32 -0.82 6.40
CA GLY A 411 -11.73 0.57 6.48
C GLY A 411 -10.73 1.54 5.86
N TYR A 412 -11.25 2.66 5.38
CA TYR A 412 -10.46 3.78 4.89
C TYR A 412 -10.22 4.79 6.02
N ASP A 413 -8.96 5.01 6.37
CA ASP A 413 -8.54 6.11 7.23
C ASP A 413 -8.17 7.31 6.36
N ARG A 414 -8.93 8.39 6.50
CA ARG A 414 -8.74 9.62 5.74
C ARG A 414 -7.55 10.45 6.21
N ASP A 415 -7.22 10.40 7.50
CA ASP A 415 -6.13 11.21 8.05
C ASP A 415 -4.78 10.73 7.54
N THR A 416 -4.64 9.41 7.39
CA THR A 416 -3.45 8.78 6.79
C THR A 416 -3.61 8.48 5.29
N SER A 417 -4.83 8.57 4.75
CA SER A 417 -5.19 8.17 3.38
C SER A 417 -4.82 6.72 3.06
N ILE A 418 -5.00 5.83 4.02
CA ILE A 418 -4.69 4.40 3.93
C ILE A 418 -5.98 3.60 4.08
N TYR A 419 -6.18 2.63 3.19
CA TYR A 419 -7.19 1.60 3.37
C TYR A 419 -6.53 0.38 4.01
N GLN A 420 -7.01 -0.03 5.17
CA GLN A 420 -6.51 -1.19 5.89
C GLN A 420 -7.51 -2.33 5.78
N MET A 421 -7.00 -3.54 5.57
CA MET A 421 -7.73 -4.80 5.60
C MET A 421 -6.94 -5.79 6.44
N ASP A 422 -7.58 -6.36 7.44
CA ASP A 422 -6.97 -7.36 8.30
C ASP A 422 -7.74 -8.67 8.17
N PHE A 423 -7.01 -9.79 8.16
CA PHE A 423 -7.59 -11.12 8.07
C PHE A 423 -6.73 -12.16 8.78
N THR A 424 -7.33 -13.25 9.22
CA THR A 424 -6.65 -14.37 9.90
C THR A 424 -6.50 -15.54 8.94
N ASN A 425 -5.29 -16.07 8.72
CA ASN A 425 -5.05 -17.14 7.75
C ASN A 425 -5.60 -18.51 8.20
N SER A 426 -6.91 -18.74 8.07
CA SER A 426 -7.54 -20.02 8.36
C SER A 426 -7.50 -20.96 7.14
N ALA A 427 -8.20 -20.57 6.08
CA ALA A 427 -8.54 -21.45 4.97
C ALA A 427 -7.38 -21.77 4.00
N LEU A 428 -6.35 -20.91 3.94
CA LEU A 428 -5.24 -21.08 3.00
C LEU A 428 -4.17 -22.06 3.52
N SER A 429 -4.33 -22.57 4.74
CA SER A 429 -3.36 -23.45 5.41
C SER A 429 -3.42 -24.92 4.96
N GLN A 430 -4.34 -25.26 4.04
CA GLN A 430 -4.48 -26.62 3.52
C GLN A 430 -3.21 -27.13 2.82
N VAL A 431 -2.56 -26.25 2.04
CA VAL A 431 -1.39 -26.60 1.23
C VAL A 431 -0.41 -25.46 1.29
N ARG A 432 0.86 -25.78 1.58
CA ARG A 432 1.98 -24.87 1.39
C ARG A 432 2.10 -24.50 -0.09
N LEU A 433 1.71 -23.28 -0.44
CA LEU A 433 1.69 -22.79 -1.82
C LEU A 433 1.83 -21.26 -1.82
N GLU A 434 2.20 -20.72 -2.97
CA GLU A 434 2.00 -19.31 -3.29
C GLU A 434 0.55 -19.06 -3.71
N TYR A 435 -0.02 -17.99 -3.19
CA TYR A 435 -1.38 -17.53 -3.43
C TYR A 435 -1.35 -16.10 -3.97
N THR A 436 -2.33 -15.77 -4.80
CA THR A 436 -2.57 -14.40 -5.24
C THR A 436 -3.74 -13.82 -4.45
N ILE A 437 -3.55 -12.65 -3.85
CA ILE A 437 -4.60 -11.78 -3.32
C ILE A 437 -5.04 -10.83 -4.42
N THR A 438 -6.33 -10.77 -4.72
CA THR A 438 -6.96 -9.83 -5.63
C THR A 438 -7.93 -8.95 -4.86
N THR A 439 -7.70 -7.64 -4.92
CA THR A 439 -8.56 -6.64 -4.30
C THR A 439 -9.11 -5.70 -5.37
N VAL A 440 -10.39 -5.35 -5.31
CA VAL A 440 -11.02 -4.40 -6.22
C VAL A 440 -11.64 -3.26 -5.42
N TYR A 441 -11.39 -2.04 -5.85
CA TYR A 441 -11.85 -0.82 -5.18
C TYR A 441 -12.62 0.09 -6.13
N GLU A 442 -13.48 0.90 -5.54
CA GLU A 442 -14.10 2.04 -6.19
C GLU A 442 -13.71 3.32 -5.42
N LEU A 443 -13.52 4.41 -6.16
CA LEU A 443 -13.32 5.73 -5.56
C LEU A 443 -14.66 6.43 -5.40
N ILE A 444 -15.05 6.68 -4.16
CA ILE A 444 -16.33 7.31 -3.81
C ILE A 444 -16.12 8.77 -3.39
N GLU A 445 -17.02 9.67 -3.78
CA GLU A 445 -16.92 11.07 -3.38
C GLU A 445 -16.93 11.20 -1.86
N ALA A 446 -15.94 11.90 -1.33
CA ALA A 446 -15.76 12.00 0.11
C ALA A 446 -16.85 12.92 0.70
N ASN A 447 -17.58 12.44 1.72
CA ASN A 447 -18.71 13.17 2.34
C ASN A 447 -18.23 14.37 3.20
N THR A 448 -17.70 15.42 2.56
CA THR A 448 -17.32 16.67 3.25
C THR A 448 -18.33 17.78 3.01
N ARG A 449 -18.82 18.36 4.10
CA ARG A 449 -19.69 19.54 4.12
C ARG A 449 -19.03 20.72 3.39
N ARG A 450 -19.66 21.15 2.29
CA ARG A 450 -19.57 22.48 1.62
C ARG A 450 -18.15 23.06 1.45
N LYS A 451 -17.65 22.97 0.21
CA LYS A 451 -16.69 23.91 -0.39
C LYS A 451 -16.97 25.35 0.05
N ARG A 452 -16.14 25.89 0.95
CA ARG A 452 -16.08 27.33 1.18
C ARG A 452 -15.47 27.92 -0.08
N SER A 453 -16.29 28.61 -0.87
CA SER A 453 -15.86 29.49 -1.95
C SER A 453 -14.74 30.41 -1.47
N GLN A 454 -13.51 30.19 -1.91
CA GLN A 454 -12.43 31.16 -1.71
C GLN A 454 -12.63 32.32 -2.68
N SER A 455 -13.36 33.32 -2.15
CA SER A 455 -13.18 34.77 -2.29
C SER A 455 -12.43 35.29 -3.52
N ILE A 456 -13.20 35.87 -4.43
CA ILE A 456 -12.76 36.91 -5.36
C ILE A 456 -12.32 38.12 -4.52
N VAL A 457 -11.02 38.40 -4.46
CA VAL A 457 -10.50 39.70 -4.00
C VAL A 457 -10.42 40.62 -5.23
N PRO A 458 -10.97 41.85 -5.19
CA PRO A 458 -10.88 42.78 -6.32
C PRO A 458 -9.44 43.24 -6.54
N GLN A 459 -9.06 43.29 -7.81
CA GLN A 459 -7.78 43.81 -8.33
C GLN A 459 -7.47 45.23 -7.83
N GLU A 460 -6.28 45.41 -7.25
CA GLU A 460 -5.48 46.61 -7.45
C GLU A 460 -4.04 46.22 -7.79
N GLU A 461 -3.47 46.96 -8.74
CA GLU A 461 -2.25 46.70 -9.49
C GLU A 461 -1.00 46.59 -8.61
N SER A 462 -0.29 45.46 -8.71
CA SER A 462 1.12 45.36 -8.33
C SER A 462 1.80 44.24 -9.13
N GLU A 463 2.81 44.62 -9.90
CA GLU A 463 3.71 43.73 -10.64
C GLU A 463 4.51 42.85 -9.65
N LEU A 464 3.98 41.67 -9.32
CA LEU A 464 4.71 40.58 -8.71
C LEU A 464 4.10 39.27 -9.20
N MET A 465 4.97 38.35 -9.62
CA MET A 465 4.68 37.00 -10.12
C MET A 465 3.44 36.38 -9.45
N ILE A 466 2.32 36.42 -10.17
CA ILE A 466 1.08 35.79 -9.76
C ILE A 466 1.31 34.29 -9.96
N TYR A 467 1.58 33.58 -8.87
CA TYR A 467 1.33 32.15 -8.75
C TYR A 467 -0.15 31.93 -9.00
N ASN A 468 -0.50 31.74 -10.26
CA ASN A 468 -1.80 31.25 -10.60
C ASN A 468 -1.89 29.82 -10.09
N PHE A 469 -2.55 29.64 -8.94
CA PHE A 469 -3.36 28.46 -8.67
C PHE A 469 -4.46 28.41 -9.74
N HIS A 470 -4.07 28.11 -10.98
CA HIS A 470 -5.03 27.93 -12.05
C HIS A 470 -5.86 26.69 -11.73
N ASN A 471 -7.18 26.85 -11.91
CA ASN A 471 -8.16 25.78 -11.99
C ASN A 471 -7.54 24.58 -12.72
N ARG A 472 -7.05 23.59 -11.96
CA ARG A 472 -6.67 22.28 -12.49
C ARG A 472 -7.80 21.83 -13.39
N GLU A 473 -7.50 21.44 -14.62
CA GLU A 473 -8.44 20.85 -15.58
C GLU A 473 -8.94 19.52 -15.00
N ARG A 474 -9.88 19.68 -14.08
CA ARG A 474 -10.59 18.72 -13.23
C ARG A 474 -11.54 17.83 -14.04
N ARG A 475 -11.34 17.63 -15.34
CA ARG A 475 -12.33 16.94 -16.19
C ARG A 475 -11.90 15.57 -16.67
N ASP A 476 -10.62 15.32 -16.90
CA ASP A 476 -10.25 14.14 -17.69
C ASP A 476 -9.98 12.89 -16.85
N ILE A 477 -9.33 12.99 -15.69
CA ILE A 477 -9.21 11.84 -14.77
C ILE A 477 -10.54 11.46 -14.11
N TRP A 478 -11.49 12.41 -13.99
CA TRP A 478 -12.75 12.22 -13.25
C TRP A 478 -13.68 11.19 -13.91
N THR A 479 -13.59 11.01 -15.22
CA THR A 479 -14.29 9.91 -15.90
C THR A 479 -13.69 8.56 -15.56
N ALA A 480 -12.37 8.46 -15.36
CA ALA A 480 -11.70 7.23 -14.94
C ALA A 480 -11.85 6.92 -13.44
N VAL A 481 -12.16 7.93 -12.61
CA VAL A 481 -12.41 7.73 -11.17
C VAL A 481 -13.65 6.85 -10.90
N GLN A 482 -14.60 6.82 -11.83
CA GLN A 482 -15.79 5.96 -11.72
C GLN A 482 -15.52 4.49 -12.09
N GLU A 483 -14.34 4.19 -12.63
CA GLU A 483 -13.95 2.81 -12.96
C GLU A 483 -13.38 2.12 -11.71
N ALA A 484 -13.81 0.89 -11.47
CA ALA A 484 -13.27 0.06 -10.40
C ALA A 484 -11.80 -0.31 -10.69
N GLN A 485 -10.94 -0.23 -9.68
CA GLN A 485 -9.50 -0.43 -9.78
C GLN A 485 -9.10 -1.71 -9.03
N ALA A 486 -8.43 -2.63 -9.72
CA ALA A 486 -7.92 -3.86 -9.11
C ALA A 486 -6.45 -3.73 -8.68
N ASN A 487 -6.07 -4.50 -7.67
CA ASN A 487 -4.70 -4.68 -7.22
C ASN A 487 -4.46 -6.16 -6.89
N THR A 488 -3.37 -6.71 -7.41
CA THR A 488 -2.94 -8.11 -7.26
C THR A 488 -1.62 -8.18 -6.50
N VAL A 489 -1.54 -9.06 -5.51
CA VAL A 489 -0.35 -9.23 -4.65
C VAL A 489 -0.13 -10.72 -4.40
N SER A 490 1.12 -11.19 -4.39
CA SER A 490 1.41 -12.57 -3.98
C SER A 490 1.85 -12.71 -2.53
N LEU A 491 1.55 -13.89 -1.99
CA LEU A 491 1.68 -14.29 -0.59
C LEU A 491 2.04 -15.80 -0.57
N GLU A 492 3.07 -16.21 0.18
CA GLU A 492 3.33 -17.64 0.46
C GLU A 492 2.65 -18.04 1.78
N THR A 493 1.93 -19.16 1.79
CA THR A 493 1.44 -19.78 3.03
C THR A 493 2.27 -21.02 3.34
N LEU A 494 2.54 -21.27 4.62
CA LEU A 494 3.36 -22.42 5.04
C LEU A 494 2.57 -23.73 5.15
N GLY A 495 1.24 -23.65 5.05
CA GLY A 495 0.35 -24.75 5.31
C GLY A 495 0.30 -25.13 6.79
N CYS A 496 -0.27 -26.28 7.10
CA CYS A 496 -0.27 -26.82 8.44
C CYS A 496 1.14 -27.20 8.93
N PRO A 497 1.47 -26.94 10.22
CA PRO A 497 2.76 -27.29 10.78
C PRO A 497 2.96 -28.81 10.87
N GLU A 498 4.20 -29.23 11.15
CA GLU A 498 4.50 -30.63 11.41
C GLU A 498 3.61 -31.21 12.52
N ASN A 499 3.26 -32.49 12.40
CA ASN A 499 2.36 -33.21 13.32
C ASN A 499 0.94 -32.65 13.39
N SER A 500 0.45 -32.00 12.32
CA SER A 500 -0.96 -31.63 12.19
C SER A 500 -1.55 -32.04 10.84
N VAL A 501 -2.89 -32.13 10.79
CA VAL A 501 -3.67 -32.40 9.59
C VAL A 501 -4.70 -31.29 9.41
N PHE A 502 -4.89 -30.85 8.16
CA PHE A 502 -5.92 -29.86 7.84
C PHE A 502 -7.30 -30.53 7.76
N GLU A 503 -8.19 -30.20 8.68
CA GLU A 503 -9.57 -30.69 8.77
C GLU A 503 -10.47 -29.53 9.20
N ASP A 504 -11.66 -29.41 8.61
CA ASP A 504 -12.62 -28.32 8.88
C ASP A 504 -12.05 -26.89 8.83
N GLN A 505 -11.08 -26.68 7.94
CA GLN A 505 -10.36 -25.41 7.75
C GLN A 505 -9.43 -25.01 8.91
N GLN A 506 -9.06 -25.97 9.75
CA GLN A 506 -8.11 -25.82 10.84
C GLN A 506 -6.99 -26.87 10.79
N CYS A 507 -5.83 -26.55 11.35
CA CYS A 507 -4.75 -27.50 11.53
C CYS A 507 -4.86 -28.18 12.89
N ILE A 508 -5.28 -29.45 12.89
CA ILE A 508 -5.48 -30.24 14.10
C ILE A 508 -4.23 -31.07 14.39
N CYS A 509 -3.68 -30.94 15.59
CA CYS A 509 -2.53 -31.73 16.04
C CYS A 509 -2.88 -33.21 16.18
N VAL A 510 -2.05 -34.10 15.61
CA VAL A 510 -2.33 -35.55 15.59
C VAL A 510 -1.76 -36.31 16.79
N ILE A 511 -0.88 -35.69 17.58
CA ILE A 511 -0.26 -36.30 18.75
C ILE A 511 -1.13 -36.01 19.98
N GLU A 512 -1.52 -37.06 20.69
CA GLU A 512 -2.32 -36.96 21.91
C GLU A 512 -1.58 -36.16 22.99
N GLY A 513 -2.22 -35.11 23.51
CA GLY A 513 -1.64 -34.19 24.48
C GLY A 513 -0.90 -32.99 23.87
N GLU A 514 -0.83 -32.90 22.54
CA GLU A 514 -0.40 -31.67 21.85
C GLU A 514 -1.61 -30.86 21.38
N GLY A 515 -1.54 -29.54 21.52
CA GLY A 515 -2.49 -28.58 20.98
C GLY A 515 -1.78 -27.58 20.07
N TYR A 516 -2.57 -26.91 19.22
CA TYR A 516 -2.04 -25.88 18.34
C TYR A 516 -1.78 -24.59 19.15
N ASP A 517 -0.53 -24.13 19.19
CA ASP A 517 -0.15 -22.91 19.91
C ASP A 517 -0.15 -21.70 18.95
N LEU A 518 -0.91 -20.65 19.28
CA LEU A 518 -1.04 -19.44 18.47
C LEU A 518 0.19 -18.52 18.53
N ASN A 519 1.04 -18.64 19.55
CA ASN A 519 2.26 -17.83 19.66
C ASN A 519 3.41 -18.41 18.84
N THR A 520 3.46 -19.73 18.69
CA THR A 520 4.54 -20.41 17.96
C THR A 520 4.09 -21.02 16.63
N TYR A 521 2.80 -21.03 16.35
CA TYR A 521 2.17 -21.61 15.17
C TYR A 521 2.53 -23.09 14.92
N SER A 522 2.69 -23.85 15.99
CA SER A 522 3.13 -25.25 15.95
C SER A 522 2.38 -26.08 16.96
N CYS A 523 2.30 -27.40 16.73
CA CYS A 523 1.82 -28.33 17.74
C CYS A 523 2.79 -28.40 18.92
N GLN A 524 2.29 -28.09 20.13
CA GLN A 524 3.06 -28.13 21.37
C GLN A 524 2.32 -28.92 22.44
N PRO A 525 3.04 -29.56 23.39
CA PRO A 525 2.41 -30.19 24.54
C PRO A 525 1.61 -29.15 25.35
N MET A 526 0.32 -29.40 25.58
CA MET A 526 -0.53 -28.54 26.40
C MET A 526 -0.80 -29.17 27.77
N ASP A 527 -0.84 -28.36 28.82
CA ASP A 527 -1.25 -28.82 30.15
C ASP A 527 -2.78 -29.04 30.17
N THR A 528 -3.22 -30.06 30.90
CA THR A 528 -4.58 -30.63 30.81
C THR A 528 -5.71 -29.70 31.27
N GLU A 529 -5.39 -28.53 31.84
CA GLU A 529 -6.34 -27.49 32.25
C GLU A 529 -6.67 -26.50 31.11
N GLU A 530 -5.77 -26.25 30.15
CA GLU A 530 -6.02 -25.34 29.00
C GLU A 530 -6.85 -25.99 27.88
N VAL A 531 -6.80 -27.33 27.78
CA VAL A 531 -7.58 -28.10 26.78
C VAL A 531 -9.09 -28.02 27.05
N VAL A 532 -9.52 -27.77 28.29
CA VAL A 532 -10.95 -27.73 28.66
C VAL A 532 -11.55 -26.34 28.41
N GLU A 533 -10.81 -25.26 28.65
CA GLU A 533 -11.29 -23.89 28.36
C GLU A 533 -11.45 -23.63 26.86
N GLN A 534 -10.58 -24.19 26.00
CA GLN A 534 -10.71 -24.06 24.54
C GLN A 534 -11.87 -24.87 23.94
N ILE A 535 -12.32 -25.95 24.61
CA ILE A 535 -13.46 -26.76 24.16
C ILE A 535 -14.79 -26.18 24.69
N ASP A 536 -14.82 -25.64 25.91
CA ASP A 536 -16.05 -25.14 26.55
C ASP A 536 -16.50 -23.75 26.05
N GLU A 537 -15.61 -22.94 25.46
CA GLU A 537 -16.00 -21.67 24.80
C GLU A 537 -16.72 -21.87 23.46
N GLU A 538 -16.57 -23.03 22.80
CA GLU A 538 -17.27 -23.33 21.53
C GLU A 538 -18.67 -23.92 21.72
N ASP A 539 -18.96 -24.61 22.84
CA ASP A 539 -20.22 -25.36 23.03
C ASP A 539 -21.28 -24.68 23.91
N SER A 540 -21.02 -23.49 24.48
CA SER A 540 -21.91 -22.89 25.48
C SER A 540 -22.97 -21.89 24.98
N ASN A 541 -23.21 -21.78 23.66
CA ASN A 541 -24.18 -20.85 23.09
C ASN A 541 -25.43 -21.49 22.44
N GLU A 542 -25.88 -22.66 22.92
CA GLU A 542 -27.22 -23.19 22.58
C GLU A 542 -27.97 -23.73 23.82
N GLU A 543 -28.71 -22.87 24.51
CA GLU A 543 -29.85 -23.33 25.33
C GLU A 543 -31.11 -23.36 24.46
N GLU A 544 -31.44 -24.54 23.91
CA GLU A 544 -32.77 -24.82 23.35
C GLU A 544 -33.50 -25.86 24.22
N GLU A 545 -34.66 -25.45 24.77
CA GLU A 545 -35.58 -26.29 25.54
C GLU A 545 -36.03 -27.51 24.73
N VAL A 546 -35.79 -28.74 25.22
CA VAL A 546 -36.46 -29.94 24.69
C VAL A 546 -37.02 -30.82 25.82
N GLU A 547 -38.34 -31.02 25.74
CA GLU A 547 -39.18 -31.85 26.61
C GLU A 547 -38.76 -33.34 26.66
N ALA A 548 -38.84 -33.93 27.85
CA ALA A 548 -38.49 -35.32 28.13
C ALA A 548 -39.63 -36.32 27.87
N ILE A 549 -39.31 -37.47 27.25
CA ILE A 549 -40.12 -38.72 27.31
C ILE A 549 -39.18 -39.93 27.48
N PRO A 550 -39.50 -40.94 28.32
CA PRO A 550 -38.51 -41.77 29.01
C PRO A 550 -38.19 -43.11 28.32
N SER A 551 -36.95 -43.58 28.53
CA SER A 551 -36.46 -44.90 28.13
C SER A 551 -36.96 -46.03 29.03
N SER A 552 -37.53 -47.07 28.43
CA SER A 552 -37.81 -48.36 29.07
C SER A 552 -36.67 -49.36 28.85
N SER A 553 -36.19 -49.99 29.91
CA SER A 553 -35.34 -51.19 29.85
C SER A 553 -35.89 -52.30 30.76
N PRO A 554 -35.92 -53.58 30.31
CA PRO A 554 -35.95 -54.74 31.20
C PRO A 554 -34.59 -55.47 31.12
N SER A 555 -33.81 -55.47 32.21
CA SER A 555 -33.73 -56.52 33.24
C SER A 555 -33.09 -57.84 32.79
N LEU A 556 -32.00 -58.24 33.46
CA LEU A 556 -31.84 -59.61 33.94
C LEU A 556 -30.89 -59.67 35.15
N MET A 557 -31.48 -60.15 36.24
CA MET A 557 -30.94 -60.40 37.57
C MET A 557 -29.85 -61.47 37.62
N ALA A 558 -28.94 -61.37 38.60
CA ALA A 558 -28.65 -62.50 39.51
C ALA A 558 -27.98 -62.07 40.83
N SER A 559 -28.62 -62.50 41.91
CA SER A 559 -28.05 -62.94 43.19
C SER A 559 -27.62 -61.93 44.27
N CYS A 560 -28.54 -61.80 45.23
CA CYS A 560 -28.40 -62.29 46.60
C CYS A 560 -27.89 -61.36 47.73
N VAL A 561 -28.86 -61.08 48.61
CA VAL A 561 -28.78 -61.12 50.10
C VAL A 561 -28.14 -59.89 50.76
N MET A 562 -28.71 -59.25 51.78
CA MET A 562 -30.03 -59.18 52.38
C MET A 562 -29.96 -58.01 53.38
N PHE A 563 -31.15 -57.52 53.74
CA PHE A 563 -31.55 -57.04 55.07
C PHE A 563 -31.55 -55.53 55.40
N LEU A 564 -32.76 -55.15 55.84
CA LEU A 564 -33.20 -54.05 56.72
C LEU A 564 -33.52 -52.73 56.00
N SER A 565 -34.78 -52.48 55.61
CA SER A 565 -35.92 -52.04 56.46
C SER A 565 -35.70 -50.64 57.04
N ALA A 566 -36.62 -49.68 57.04
CA ALA A 566 -38.05 -49.69 56.78
C ALA A 566 -38.59 -48.25 56.86
N ILE A 567 -39.69 -48.01 56.15
CA ILE A 567 -40.83 -47.12 56.51
C ILE A 567 -40.57 -45.60 56.31
N LEU A 568 -41.12 -44.93 55.29
CA LEU A 568 -42.52 -44.67 54.88
C LEU A 568 -43.18 -43.56 55.72
N ILE A 569 -44.06 -42.80 55.04
CA ILE A 569 -45.05 -41.80 55.53
C ILE A 569 -44.51 -40.36 55.41
N CYS A 570 -44.65 -39.67 54.26
CA CYS A 570 -45.87 -39.10 53.67
C CYS A 570 -46.75 -38.31 54.64
N PHE A 571 -47.24 -37.18 54.14
CA PHE A 571 -48.37 -36.39 54.62
C PHE A 571 -48.12 -35.36 55.74
N LEU A 572 -48.30 -34.10 55.32
CA LEU A 572 -49.41 -33.21 55.71
C LEU A 572 -49.04 -31.91 56.45
N TYR A 573 -49.70 -30.85 55.97
CA TYR A 573 -50.14 -29.62 56.64
C TYR A 573 -49.27 -28.36 56.57
N ASN A 574 -49.80 -27.39 55.82
CA ASN A 574 -50.05 -26.00 56.23
C ASN A 574 -49.26 -25.49 57.45
N ASN A 575 -48.32 -24.57 57.19
CA ASN A 575 -48.51 -23.15 57.49
C ASN A 575 -47.58 -22.30 56.63
#